data_AF-A0A1M3MSK5-F1
#
_entry.id   AF-A0A1M3MSK5-F1
#
_cell.length_a   1.000
_cell.length_b   1.000
_cell.length_c   1.000
_cell.angle_alpha   90.00
_cell.angle_beta   90.00
_cell.angle_gamma   90.00
#
_symmetry.space_group_name_H-M   'P 1'
#
loop_
_entity.id
_entity.type
_entity.pdbx_description
1 polymer ?
#
loop_
_entity_poly.entity_id
_entity_poly.type
_entity_poly.pdbx_seq_one_letter_code
_entity_poly.pdbx_strand_id
1 'polypeptide(L)' 'MANARALRDELASLVSPGRDVVVVLDEVERLDGAGVQLLVALKAFVERGDGTFAVSATAAVPAKAFETAGAATVLTSRKP' A
#
# COMPACT_ATOMS: atom_id res chain seq x y z
N MET A 1 5.27 -7.48 -14.39
CA MET A 1 6.31 -7.10 -13.41
C MET A 1 6.80 -5.65 -13.52
N ALA A 2 6.51 -4.89 -14.59
CA ALA A 2 6.96 -3.49 -14.72
C ALA A 2 6.21 -2.49 -13.81
N ASN A 3 4.92 -2.71 -13.54
CA ASN A 3 4.05 -1.70 -12.91
C ASN A 3 4.39 -1.41 -11.43
N ALA A 4 4.71 -2.43 -10.63
CA ALA A 4 5.03 -2.23 -9.22
C ALA A 4 6.35 -1.44 -9.03
N ARG A 5 7.33 -1.66 -9.91
CA ARG A 5 8.61 -0.93 -9.85
C ARG A 5 8.43 0.53 -10.28
N ALA A 6 7.67 0.78 -11.35
CA ALA A 6 7.34 2.14 -11.77
C ALA A 6 6.58 2.90 -10.66
N LEU A 7 5.58 2.25 -10.05
CA LEU A 7 4.83 2.82 -8.94
C LEU A 7 5.72 3.12 -7.73
N ARG A 8 6.66 2.23 -7.39
CA ARG A 8 7.64 2.47 -6.33
C ARG A 8 8.48 3.72 -6.59
N ASP A 9 8.99 3.86 -7.81
CA ASP A 9 9.88 4.97 -8.17
C ASP A 9 9.12 6.31 -8.17
N GLU A 10 7.86 6.31 -8.62
CA GLU A 10 6.96 7.46 -8.52
C GLU A 10 6.65 7.82 -7.06
N LEU A 11 6.30 6.83 -6.23
CA LEU A 11 6.04 7.03 -4.80
C LEU A 11 7.27 7.55 -4.05
N ALA A 12 8.47 7.11 -4.41
CA ALA A 12 9.71 7.59 -3.79
C ALA A 12 9.93 9.10 -4.01
N SER A 13 9.38 9.66 -5.08
CA SER A 13 9.43 11.11 -5.35
C SER A 13 8.35 11.91 -4.61
N LEU A 14 7.25 11.26 -4.21
CA LEU A 14 6.06 11.91 -3.63
C LEU A 14 6.00 11.77 -2.10
N VAL A 15 6.50 10.66 -1.56
CA VAL A 15 6.38 10.31 -0.15
C VAL A 15 7.64 10.72 0.60
N SER A 16 7.56 11.85 1.30
CA SER A 16 8.57 12.28 2.27
C SER A 16 8.26 11.71 3.66
N PRO A 17 9.28 11.47 4.51
CA PRO A 17 9.06 11.11 5.91
C PRO A 17 8.14 12.12 6.62
N GLY A 18 7.29 11.65 7.53
CA GLY A 18 6.40 12.51 8.34
C GLY A 18 5.10 12.94 7.66
N ARG A 19 4.80 12.41 6.47
CA ARG A 19 3.52 12.69 5.79
C ARG A 19 2.54 11.54 5.94
N ASP A 20 1.27 11.92 6.11
CA ASP A 20 0.17 10.98 6.00
C ASP A 20 -0.07 10.60 4.53
N VAL A 21 -0.27 9.32 4.27
CA VAL A 21 -0.46 8.75 2.94
C VAL A 21 -1.72 7.89 2.93
N VAL A 22 -2.61 8.17 1.97
CA VAL A 22 -3.78 7.35 1.66
C VAL A 22 -3.63 6.81 0.24
N VAL A 23 -3.63 5.49 0.09
CA VAL A 23 -3.63 4.83 -1.22
C VAL A 23 -5.05 4.40 -1.56
N VAL A 24 -5.59 4.95 -2.64
CA VAL A 24 -6.93 4.60 -3.14
C VAL A 24 -6.79 3.55 -4.24
N LEU A 25 -7.46 2.40 -4.08
CA LEU A 25 -7.36 1.24 -4.98
C LEU A 25 -8.68 0.96 -5.74
N ASP A 26 -9.60 1.91 -5.78
CA ASP A 26 -10.95 1.71 -6.34
C ASP A 26 -10.93 1.37 -7.83
N GLU A 27 -9.95 1.89 -8.59
CA GLU A 27 -9.78 1.62 -10.02
C GLU A 27 -8.82 0.45 -10.32
N VAL A 28 -8.36 -0.27 -9.28
CA VAL A 28 -7.42 -1.38 -9.45
C VAL A 28 -8.17 -2.67 -9.77
N GLU A 29 -8.16 -3.06 -11.04
CA GLU A 29 -8.82 -4.27 -11.52
C GLU A 29 -8.12 -5.57 -11.09
N ARG A 30 -6.80 -5.53 -10.86
CA ARG A 30 -5.99 -6.68 -10.44
C ARG A 30 -4.85 -6.23 -9.53
N LEU A 31 -4.67 -6.95 -8.43
CA LEU A 31 -3.54 -6.78 -7.52
C LEU A 31 -2.83 -8.11 -7.32
N ASP A 32 -1.54 -8.16 -7.65
CA ASP A 32 -0.70 -9.34 -7.51
C ASP A 32 0.18 -9.26 -6.25
N GLY A 33 0.90 -10.34 -5.94
CA GLY A 33 1.75 -10.40 -4.74
C GLY A 33 2.84 -9.32 -4.70
N ALA A 34 3.35 -8.88 -5.86
CA ALA A 34 4.34 -7.81 -5.93
C ALA A 34 3.73 -6.45 -5.57
N GLY A 35 2.51 -6.17 -6.04
CA GLY A 35 1.75 -4.99 -5.64
C GLY A 35 1.44 -4.98 -4.13
N VAL A 36 1.05 -6.12 -3.56
CA VAL A 36 0.82 -6.23 -2.11
C VAL A 36 2.11 -5.99 -1.33
N GLN A 37 3.23 -6.58 -1.74
CA GLN A 37 4.53 -6.35 -1.08
C GLN A 37 4.98 -4.89 -1.15
N LEU A 38 4.71 -4.20 -2.26
CA LEU A 38 4.97 -2.78 -2.38
C LEU A 38 4.16 -1.95 -1.37
N LEU A 39 2.88 -2.23 -1.23
CA LEU A 39 2.02 -1.53 -0.26
C LEU A 39 2.51 -1.74 1.18
N VAL A 40 2.96 -2.95 1.51
CA VAL A 40 3.55 -3.26 2.84
C VAL A 40 4.85 -2.49 3.05
N ALA A 41 5.73 -2.46 2.05
CA ALA A 41 6.99 -1.72 2.12
C ALA A 41 6.74 -0.20 2.27
N LEU A 42 5.73 0.33 1.57
CA LEU A 42 5.33 1.73 1.63
C LEU A 42 4.79 2.10 3.02
N LYS A 43 3.88 1.29 3.57
CA LYS A 43 3.39 1.46 4.95
C LYS A 43 4.55 1.57 5.94
N ALA A 44 5.46 0.60 5.89
CA ALA A 44 6.62 0.57 6.81
C ALA A 44 7.57 1.75 6.62
N PHE A 45 7.64 2.33 5.41
CA PHE A 45 8.42 3.54 5.16
C PHE A 45 7.76 4.78 5.77
N VAL A 46 6.47 4.97 5.51
CA VAL A 46 5.68 6.09 6.03
C VAL A 46 5.67 6.11 7.55
N GLU A 47 5.39 4.97 8.18
CA GLU A 47 5.27 4.85 9.63
C GLU A 47 6.61 4.99 10.37
N ARG A 48 7.72 4.65 9.70
CA ARG A 48 9.09 4.93 10.21
C ARG A 48 9.40 6.42 10.29
N GLY A 49 8.75 7.23 9.47
CA GLY A 49 8.87 8.68 9.50
C GLY A 49 7.83 9.38 10.38
N ASP A 50 7.08 8.65 11.21
CA ASP A 50 5.95 9.16 12.00
C ASP A 50 4.73 9.66 11.20
N GLY A 51 4.65 9.32 9.91
CA GLY A 51 3.44 9.50 9.12
C GLY A 51 2.43 8.37 9.33
N THR A 52 1.17 8.62 8.96
CA THR A 52 0.10 7.61 8.96
C THR A 52 -0.08 7.02 7.57
N PHE A 53 -0.29 5.70 7.47
CA PHE A 53 -0.62 5.04 6.22
C PHE A 53 -2.00 4.40 6.27
N ALA A 54 -2.81 4.64 5.24
CA ALA A 54 -4.09 3.97 5.06
C ALA A 54 -4.29 3.51 3.62
N VAL A 55 -5.03 2.42 3.46
CA VAL A 55 -5.53 1.96 2.16
C VAL A 55 -7.04 2.16 2.14
N SER A 56 -7.53 2.81 1.09
CA SER A 56 -8.95 2.90 0.77
C SER A 56 -9.22 2.00 -0.43
N ALA A 57 -10.09 1.01 -0.24
CA ALA A 57 -10.56 0.14 -1.31
C ALA A 57 -12.03 -0.18 -1.08
N THR A 58 -12.89 0.29 -1.97
CA THR A 58 -14.31 -0.06 -2.03
C THR A 58 -14.54 -1.33 -2.86
N ALA A 59 -13.60 -1.64 -3.77
CA ALA A 59 -13.62 -2.86 -4.56
C ALA A 59 -13.25 -4.10 -3.71
N ALA A 60 -13.87 -5.25 -4.03
CA ALA A 60 -13.58 -6.53 -3.35
C ALA A 60 -12.20 -7.12 -3.75
N VAL A 61 -11.62 -6.67 -4.87
CA VAL A 61 -10.40 -7.23 -5.44
C VAL A 61 -9.16 -7.01 -4.54
N PRO A 62 -8.88 -5.78 -4.04
CA PRO A 62 -7.77 -5.56 -3.11
C PRO A 62 -7.89 -6.35 -1.81
N ALA A 63 -9.10 -6.45 -1.23
CA ALA A 63 -9.34 -7.20 0.00
C ALA A 63 -8.93 -8.67 -0.14
N LYS A 64 -9.38 -9.33 -1.21
CA LYS A 64 -9.03 -10.73 -1.48
C LYS A 64 -7.53 -10.94 -1.73
N ALA A 65 -6.89 -10.00 -2.41
CA ALA A 65 -5.44 -10.04 -2.64
C ALA A 65 -4.65 -9.92 -1.32
N PHE A 66 -5.10 -9.06 -0.39
CA PHE A 66 -4.47 -8.92 0.92
C PHE A 66 -4.61 -10.16 1.78
N GLU A 67 -5.79 -10.78 1.79
CA GLU A 67 -6.03 -12.04 2.49
C GLU A 67 -5.15 -13.17 1.95
N THR A 68 -5.12 -13.34 0.63
CA THR A 68 -4.34 -14.39 -0.04
C THR A 68 -2.84 -14.25 0.27
N ALA A 69 -2.35 -13.01 0.37
CA ALA A 69 -0.96 -12.70 0.68
C ALA A 69 -0.63 -12.68 2.18
N GLY A 70 -1.61 -12.90 3.07
CA GLY A 70 -1.43 -12.78 4.52
C GLY A 70 -1.10 -11.36 5.00
N ALA A 71 -1.40 -10.34 4.18
CA ALA A 71 -1.04 -8.95 4.44
C ALA A 71 -2.22 -8.10 4.97
N ALA A 72 -3.43 -8.68 5.04
CA ALA A 72 -4.64 -7.97 5.45
C ALA A 72 -4.47 -7.21 6.77
N THR A 73 -3.99 -7.88 7.82
CA THR A 73 -3.77 -7.25 9.14
C THR A 73 -2.72 -6.14 9.08
N VAL A 74 -1.65 -6.33 8.31
CA VAL A 74 -0.59 -5.34 8.16
C VAL A 74 -1.11 -4.09 7.45
N LEU A 75 -1.86 -4.25 6.36
CA LEU A 75 -2.29 -3.13 5.52
C LEU A 75 -3.51 -2.38 6.05
N THR A 76 -4.30 -3.00 6.93
CA THR A 76 -5.53 -2.40 7.50
C THR A 76 -5.37 -1.91 8.93
N SER A 77 -4.33 -2.36 9.65
CA SER A 77 -4.02 -1.83 10.98
C SER A 77 -3.49 -0.39 10.91
N ARG A 78 -3.78 0.41 11.94
CA ARG A 78 -3.17 1.72 12.14
C ARG A 78 -2.01 1.61 13.13
N LYS A 79 -0.98 2.44 12.97
CA LYS A 79 0.04 2.64 14.01
C LYS A 79 -0.69 3.09 15.30
N PRO A 80 -0.37 2.49 16.47
CA PRO A 80 -0.98 2.87 17.75
C PRO A 80 -0.59 4.29 18.18
#